data_AF-A0A0Q9L273-F1
#
_entry.id   AF-A0A0Q9L273-F1
#
_cell.length_a   1.000
_cell.length_b   1.000
_cell.length_c   1.000
_cell.angle_alpha   90.00
_cell.angle_beta   90.00
_cell.angle_gamma   90.00
#
_symmetry.space_group_name_H-M   'P 1'
#
loop_
_entity.id
_entity.type
_entity.pdbx_description
1 polymer ?
#
loop_
_entity_poly.entity_id
_entity_poly.type
_entity_poly.pdbx_seq_one_letter_code
_entity_poly.pdbx_strand_id
1 'polypeptide(L)'
;MPTDVSTSLNAIDALQKHTCTAGPDGSWTFKGTLVNKSDRAKTYSVAVAVTVGAAVQGHALITETVQPGKSADVSAENFAKTTGQQGTCEPVVSVEDAS
;
A
#
# COMPACT_ATOMS: atom_id res chain seq x y z
N MET A 1 -13.52 20.33 -21.21
CA MET A 1 -13.36 19.69 -19.89
C MET A 1 -11.88 19.72 -19.57
N PRO A 2 -11.43 20.24 -18.41
CA PRO A 2 -10.04 20.08 -18.02
C PRO A 2 -9.81 18.58 -17.82
N THR A 3 -8.82 18.02 -18.50
CA THR A 3 -8.28 16.70 -18.18
C THR A 3 -7.81 16.76 -16.73
N ASP A 4 -8.49 16.00 -15.87
CA ASP A 4 -8.07 15.76 -14.50
C ASP A 4 -6.75 15.00 -14.57
N VAL A 5 -5.65 15.73 -14.56
CA VAL A 5 -4.31 15.16 -14.51
C VAL A 5 -4.13 14.72 -13.06
N SER A 6 -4.29 13.42 -12.81
CA SER A 6 -3.84 12.80 -11.56
C SER A 6 -2.40 13.24 -11.29
N THR A 7 -2.22 14.10 -10.31
CA THR A 7 -0.90 14.56 -9.85
C THR A 7 -0.36 13.60 -8.80
N SER A 8 -0.60 12.30 -8.94
CA SER A 8 -0.19 11.30 -7.96
C SER A 8 1.32 11.40 -7.73
N LEU A 9 1.73 11.75 -6.52
CA LEU A 9 3.15 11.85 -6.14
C LEU A 9 3.58 10.59 -5.40
N ASN A 10 4.83 10.17 -5.56
CA ASN A 10 5.40 9.12 -4.70
C ASN A 10 5.35 9.59 -3.24
N ALA A 11 4.82 8.73 -2.36
CA ALA A 11 4.63 9.03 -0.94
C ALA A 11 5.02 7.85 -0.04
N ILE A 12 6.04 7.07 -0.40
CA ILE A 12 6.49 5.93 0.40
C ILE A 12 6.83 6.33 1.85
N ASP A 13 7.34 7.54 2.07
CA ASP A 13 7.67 8.08 3.40
C ASP A 13 6.44 8.29 4.31
N ALA A 14 5.24 8.34 3.73
CA ALA A 14 3.99 8.44 4.50
C ALA A 14 3.57 7.09 5.11
N LEU A 15 4.06 5.97 4.57
CA LEU A 15 3.76 4.62 5.05
C LEU A 15 4.79 4.17 6.09
N GLN A 16 4.35 4.13 7.34
CA GLN A 16 5.18 3.78 8.49
C GLN A 16 4.84 2.39 9.04
N LYS A 17 5.81 1.79 9.74
CA LYS A 17 5.66 0.53 10.47
C LYS A 17 5.02 -0.59 9.64
N HIS A 18 5.34 -0.63 8.35
CA HIS A 18 4.72 -1.58 7.45
C HIS A 18 5.40 -2.95 7.52
N THR A 19 4.62 -3.99 7.29
CA THR A 19 5.08 -5.36 7.11
C THR A 19 4.37 -5.96 5.92
N CYS A 20 5.10 -6.78 5.17
CA CYS A 20 4.51 -7.65 4.16
C CYS A 20 5.20 -9.01 4.28
N THR A 21 4.51 -9.98 4.84
CA THR A 21 5.11 -11.27 5.21
C THR A 21 4.15 -12.42 4.98
N ALA A 22 4.71 -13.57 4.63
CA ALA A 22 3.98 -14.84 4.60
C ALA A 22 3.72 -15.35 6.02
N GLY A 23 2.51 -15.85 6.27
CA GLY A 23 2.20 -16.72 7.39
C GLY A 23 2.72 -18.15 7.17
N PRO A 24 2.59 -19.03 8.19
CA PRO A 24 3.07 -20.42 8.12
C PRO A 24 2.44 -21.25 6.99
N ASP A 25 1.24 -20.88 6.55
CA ASP A 25 0.50 -21.52 5.46
C ASP A 25 0.87 -20.95 4.07
N GLY A 26 1.84 -20.04 4.02
CA GLY A 26 2.29 -19.35 2.82
C GLY A 26 1.40 -18.19 2.38
N SER A 27 0.36 -17.83 3.14
CA SER A 27 -0.53 -16.71 2.82
C SER A 27 0.09 -15.38 3.25
N TRP A 28 0.13 -14.41 2.35
CA TRP A 28 0.75 -13.11 2.59
C TRP A 28 -0.26 -12.10 3.08
N THR A 29 0.15 -11.34 4.10
CA THR A 29 -0.62 -10.22 4.63
C THR A 29 0.28 -8.99 4.65
N PHE A 30 -0.27 -7.88 4.16
CA PHE A 30 0.30 -6.55 4.27
C PHE A 30 -0.39 -5.78 5.39
N LYS A 31 0.39 -5.08 6.21
CA LYS A 31 -0.09 -4.11 7.21
C LYS A 31 0.82 -2.89 7.20
N GLY A 32 0.27 -1.74 7.53
CA GLY A 32 1.04 -0.52 7.78
C GLY A 32 0.17 0.62 8.27
N THR A 33 0.80 1.75 8.56
CA THR A 33 0.09 2.96 9.01
C THR A 33 0.46 4.12 8.10
N LEU A 34 -0.53 4.71 7.43
CA LEU A 34 -0.38 5.94 6.68
C LEU A 34 -0.41 7.13 7.63
N VAL A 35 0.50 8.08 7.44
CA VAL A 35 0.58 9.31 8.24
C VAL A 35 0.52 10.54 7.34
N ASN A 36 -0.52 11.35 7.53
CA ASN A 36 -0.65 12.63 6.84
C ASN A 36 -0.07 13.76 7.71
N LYS A 37 1.11 14.24 7.33
CA LYS A 37 1.79 15.39 7.99
C LYS A 37 1.42 16.74 7.37
N SER A 38 0.57 16.76 6.34
CA SER A 38 0.14 17.99 5.69
C SER A 38 -1.04 18.64 6.42
N ASP A 39 -1.35 19.87 6.03
CA ASP A 39 -2.47 20.68 6.50
C ASP A 39 -3.79 20.43 5.74
N ARG A 40 -3.78 19.52 4.75
CA ARG A 40 -4.94 19.15 3.93
C ARG A 40 -5.23 17.67 4.04
N ALA A 41 -6.49 17.29 3.81
CA ALA A 41 -6.83 15.88 3.65
C ALA A 41 -6.15 15.33 2.39
N LYS A 42 -5.58 14.12 2.51
CA LYS A 42 -4.84 13.46 1.43
C LYS A 42 -5.41 12.09 1.20
N THR A 43 -5.56 11.71 -0.06
CA THR A 43 -5.92 10.34 -0.45
C THR A 43 -4.64 9.61 -0.83
N TYR A 44 -4.33 8.54 -0.10
CA TYR A 44 -3.17 7.70 -0.36
C TYR A 44 -3.63 6.41 -1.04
N SER A 45 -2.83 5.95 -1.99
CA SER A 45 -2.99 4.63 -2.61
C SER A 45 -1.75 3.80 -2.34
N VAL A 46 -1.93 2.66 -1.67
CA VAL A 46 -0.89 1.68 -1.37
C VAL A 46 -1.09 0.47 -2.27
N ALA A 47 -0.19 0.29 -3.23
CA ALA A 47 -0.13 -0.87 -4.09
C ALA A 47 0.91 -1.86 -3.53
N VAL A 48 0.52 -3.11 -3.37
CA VAL A 48 1.42 -4.20 -2.96
C VAL A 48 1.29 -5.36 -3.92
N ALA A 49 2.41 -6.02 -4.20
CA ALA A 49 2.44 -7.25 -4.98
C ALA A 49 3.44 -8.23 -4.35
N VAL A 50 3.10 -9.51 -4.38
CA VAL A 50 4.03 -10.58 -4.01
C VAL A 50 4.55 -11.22 -5.28
N THR A 51 5.87 -11.33 -5.41
CA THR A 51 6.51 -11.99 -6.54
C THR A 51 7.39 -13.15 -6.08
N VAL A 52 7.44 -14.21 -6.89
CA VAL A 52 8.37 -15.32 -6.76
C VAL A 52 9.10 -15.45 -8.10
N GLY A 53 10.37 -15.05 -8.13
CA GLY A 53 11.08 -14.84 -9.39
C GLY A 53 10.38 -13.79 -10.25
N ALA A 54 10.07 -14.12 -11.50
CA ALA A 54 9.33 -13.23 -12.40
C ALA A 54 7.80 -13.31 -12.27
N ALA A 55 7.27 -14.24 -11.46
CA ALA A 55 5.84 -14.51 -11.38
C ALA A 55 5.17 -13.74 -10.23
N VAL A 56 4.13 -12.96 -10.55
CA VAL A 56 3.27 -12.31 -9.57
C VAL A 56 2.32 -13.35 -8.98
N GLN A 57 2.38 -13.54 -7.66
CA GLN A 57 1.56 -14.50 -6.91
C GLN A 57 0.24 -13.89 -6.42
N GLY A 58 0.18 -12.56 -6.34
CA GLY A 58 -0.99 -11.80 -5.96
C GLY A 58 -0.65 -10.33 -5.74
N HIS A 59 -1.66 -9.48 -5.76
CA HIS A 59 -1.52 -8.05 -5.55
C HIS A 59 -2.76 -7.47 -4.88
N ALA A 60 -2.61 -6.34 -4.22
CA ALA A 60 -3.70 -5.56 -3.64
C ALA A 60 -3.46 -4.07 -3.84
N LEU A 61 -4.55 -3.32 -3.90
CA LEU A 61 -4.56 -1.86 -3.91
C LEU A 61 -5.46 -1.40 -2.77
N ILE A 62 -4.92 -0.58 -1.88
CA ILE A 62 -5.65 0.02 -0.75
C ILE A 62 -5.70 1.52 -0.99
N THR A 63 -6.87 2.11 -0.91
CA THR A 63 -7.07 3.56 -1.03
C THR A 63 -7.66 4.09 0.26
N GLU A 64 -7.01 5.08 0.86
CA GLU A 64 -7.39 5.61 2.17
C GLU A 64 -7.23 7.13 2.21
N THR A 65 -8.27 7.84 2.65
CA THR A 65 -8.22 9.29 2.84
C THR A 65 -7.90 9.61 4.29
N VAL A 66 -6.72 10.20 4.52
CA VAL A 66 -6.25 10.55 5.86
C VAL A 66 -6.38 12.06 6.09
N GLN A 67 -7.10 12.43 7.15
CA GLN A 67 -7.32 13.82 7.54
C GLN A 67 -6.01 14.53 7.95
N PRO A 68 -5.95 15.87 7.91
CA PRO A 68 -4.76 16.64 8.27
C PRO A 68 -4.20 16.26 9.66
N GLY A 69 -2.90 16.00 9.75
CA GLY A 69 -2.23 15.62 10.99
C GLY A 69 -2.69 14.30 11.60
N LYS A 70 -3.44 13.47 10.87
CA LYS A 70 -3.93 12.16 11.33
C LYS A 70 -3.14 11.01 10.69
N SER A 71 -3.44 9.82 11.20
CA SER A 71 -2.95 8.55 10.67
C SER A 71 -4.11 7.58 10.48
N ALA A 72 -3.95 6.63 9.57
CA ALA A 72 -4.88 5.54 9.35
C ALA A 72 -4.11 4.23 9.17
N ASP A 73 -4.62 3.16 9.79
CA ASP A 73 -4.08 1.82 9.59
C ASP A 73 -4.65 1.23 8.29
N VAL A 74 -3.78 0.60 7.52
CA VAL A 74 -4.12 -0.05 6.25
C VAL A 74 -3.67 -1.49 6.27
N SER A 75 -4.46 -2.36 5.64
CA SER A 75 -4.12 -3.78 5.54
C SER A 75 -4.72 -4.42 4.30
N ALA A 76 -4.03 -5.47 3.83
CA ALA A 76 -4.55 -6.43 2.87
C ALA A 76 -4.25 -7.82 3.41
N GLU A 77 -5.28 -8.51 3.90
CA GLU A 77 -5.13 -9.83 4.51
C GLU A 77 -5.20 -10.93 3.46
N ASN A 78 -4.29 -11.92 3.55
CA ASN A 78 -4.26 -13.11 2.71
C ASN A 78 -4.35 -12.82 1.19
N PHE A 79 -3.79 -11.70 0.74
CA PHE A 79 -3.97 -11.20 -0.62
C PHE A 79 -3.14 -11.94 -1.68
N ALA A 80 -2.17 -12.75 -1.24
CA ALA A 80 -1.36 -13.61 -2.10
C ALA A 80 -0.99 -14.89 -1.36
N LYS A 81 -0.56 -15.92 -2.09
CA LYS A 81 -0.10 -17.19 -1.51
C LYS A 81 1.13 -17.71 -2.24
N THR A 82 2.17 -18.08 -1.49
CA THR A 82 3.40 -18.68 -2.01
C THR A 82 3.54 -20.11 -1.50
N THR A 83 3.79 -21.08 -2.38
CA THR A 83 3.95 -22.49 -1.99
C THR A 83 5.41 -22.78 -1.62
N GLY A 84 5.81 -22.46 -0.37
CA GLY A 84 7.12 -22.82 0.19
C GLY A 84 8.34 -22.13 -0.45
N GLN A 85 8.12 -21.23 -1.42
CA GLN A 85 9.16 -20.43 -2.06
C GLN A 85 9.25 -19.07 -1.37
N GLN A 86 10.47 -18.55 -1.27
CA GLN A 86 10.70 -17.20 -0.75
C GLN A 86 10.19 -16.17 -1.76
N GLY A 87 9.13 -15.45 -1.38
CA GLY A 87 8.61 -14.32 -2.15
C GLY A 87 9.21 -12.99 -1.70
N THR A 88 9.11 -11.98 -2.55
CA THR A 88 9.38 -10.57 -2.22
C THR A 88 8.08 -9.79 -2.22
N CYS A 89 8.01 -8.76 -1.38
CA CYS A 89 6.87 -7.86 -1.33
C CYS A 89 7.36 -6.45 -0.95
N GLU A 90 7.23 -5.51 -1.88
CA GLU A 90 7.59 -4.11 -1.68
C GLU A 90 6.37 -3.23 -1.97
N PRO A 91 5.91 -2.42 -1.01
CA PRO A 91 4.81 -1.50 -1.24
C PRO A 91 5.25 -0.30 -2.09
N VAL A 92 4.37 0.13 -2.98
CA VAL A 92 4.45 1.43 -3.65
C VAL A 92 3.32 2.30 -3.13
N VAL A 93 3.63 3.54 -2.79
CA VAL A 93 2.64 4.47 -2.23
C VAL A 93 2.60 5.71 -3.08
N SER A 94 1.38 6.12 -3.43
CA SER A 94 1.11 7.40 -4.07
C SER A 94 0.15 8.23 -3.25
N VAL A 95 0.15 9.55 -3.45
CA VAL A 95 -0.72 10.49 -2.75
C VAL A 95 -1.27 11.56 -3.69
N GLU A 96 -2.50 11.96 -3.43
CA GLU A 96 -3.22 13.05 -4.08
C GLU A 96 -3.93 13.92 -3.03
N ASP A 97 -4.28 15.15 -3.39
CA ASP A 97 -5.22 15.94 -2.59
C ASP A 97 -6.58 15.26 -2.56
N ALA A 98 -7.21 15.18 -1.39
CA ALA A 98 -8.58 14.72 -1.30
C ALA A 98 -9.52 15.77 -1.93
N SER A 99 -10.49 15.30 -2.72
CA SER A 99 -11.49 16.15 -3.40
C SER A 99 -12.55 16.72 -2.46
#